data_AF-A0A8X6GJV9-F1
#
_entry.id   AF-A0A8X6GJV9-F1
#
_cell.length_a   1.000
_cell.length_b   1.000
_cell.length_c   1.000
_cell.angle_alpha   90.00
_cell.angle_beta   90.00
_cell.angle_gamma   90.00
#
_symmetry.space_group_name_H-M   'P 1'
#
loop_
_entity.id
_entity.type
_entity.pdbx_description
1 polymer ?
#
loop_
_entity_poly.entity_id
_entity_poly.type
_entity_poly.pdbx_seq_one_letter_code
_entity_poly.pdbx_strand_id
1 'polypeptide(L)'
;MLKINSELLNNLGNFINRGLTFISNNFEGCIPEMLLEDGDKKLIAEVDYELKNYIQCMEKTRLRDAIKYLLNISRIGNQYIQSNKPWELVKASASEKLRAGTFNLILNLFIIFLVDNFVCLLPSGHKIGKPGPLFKKIEQEVINELKAKYAGRQTPEKESGSAKSLVTEQGSKVRDLKSNKASKAEIDKEVAVLLELKKRLMIAKGENPDQIQGKSKNKKKR
;
A
#
# COMPACT_ATOMS: atom_id res chain seq x y z
N MET A 1 8.89 8.38 11.64
CA MET A 1 7.53 8.24 11.05
C MET A 1 7.67 7.76 9.62
N LEU A 2 6.80 6.86 9.15
CA LEU A 2 6.88 6.29 7.81
C LEU A 2 6.60 7.37 6.76
N LYS A 3 7.36 7.38 5.65
CA LYS A 3 7.18 8.37 4.57
C LYS A 3 5.75 8.42 4.04
N ILE A 4 5.07 7.28 3.95
CA ILE A 4 3.67 7.21 3.53
C ILE A 4 2.78 7.98 4.52
N ASN A 5 2.96 7.75 5.83
CA ASN A 5 2.15 8.43 6.83
C ASN A 5 2.49 9.93 6.90
N SER A 6 3.78 10.32 6.78
CA SER A 6 4.17 11.72 6.88
C SER A 6 3.89 12.53 5.61
N GLU A 7 4.23 12.02 4.43
CA GLU A 7 4.11 12.77 3.16
C GLU A 7 2.77 12.55 2.47
N LEU A 8 2.26 11.31 2.46
CA LEU A 8 0.99 11.02 1.78
C LEU A 8 -0.19 11.29 2.70
N LEU A 9 -0.26 10.68 3.88
CA LEU A 9 -1.41 10.87 4.76
C LEU A 9 -1.44 12.27 5.37
N ASN A 10 -0.38 12.68 6.07
CA ASN A 10 -0.38 13.90 6.88
C ASN A 10 -0.16 15.19 6.08
N ASN A 11 0.43 15.11 4.89
CA ASN A 11 0.66 16.26 4.03
C ASN A 11 -0.33 16.28 2.86
N LEU A 12 -0.13 15.44 1.84
CA LEU A 12 -0.93 15.48 0.62
C LEU A 12 -2.42 15.15 0.83
N GLY A 13 -2.71 14.03 1.49
CA GLY A 13 -4.06 13.57 1.78
C GLY A 13 -4.80 14.51 2.69
N ASN A 14 -4.13 14.98 3.75
CA ASN A 14 -4.68 15.98 4.66
C ASN A 14 -5.06 17.26 3.92
N PHE A 15 -4.19 17.74 3.04
CA PHE A 15 -4.41 18.92 2.22
C PHE A 15 -5.68 18.84 1.37
N ILE A 16 -5.79 17.78 0.55
CA ILE A 16 -6.93 17.56 -0.34
C ILE A 16 -8.21 17.34 0.46
N ASN A 17 -8.16 16.49 1.49
CA ASN A 17 -9.31 16.18 2.32
C ASN A 17 -9.85 17.42 3.03
N ARG A 18 -8.98 18.28 3.57
CA ARG A 18 -9.40 19.53 4.23
C ARG A 18 -10.12 20.44 3.23
N GLY A 19 -9.56 20.63 2.04
CA GLY A 19 -10.21 21.44 1.00
C GLY A 19 -11.59 20.90 0.62
N LEU A 20 -11.67 19.63 0.22
CA LEU A 20 -12.92 19.02 -0.25
C LEU A 20 -13.98 18.95 0.85
N THR A 21 -13.60 18.55 2.07
CA THR A 21 -14.52 18.48 3.22
C THR A 21 -15.02 19.86 3.61
N PHE A 22 -14.16 20.88 3.53
CA PHE A 22 -14.57 22.26 3.83
C PHE A 22 -15.63 22.76 2.84
N ILE A 23 -15.43 22.55 1.54
CA ILE A 23 -16.43 22.89 0.52
C ILE A 23 -17.72 22.10 0.73
N SER A 24 -17.62 20.79 0.92
CA SER A 24 -18.79 19.92 1.13
C SER A 24 -19.63 20.36 2.33
N ASN A 25 -19.00 20.72 3.45
CA ASN A 25 -19.72 21.01 4.69
C ASN A 25 -20.27 22.43 4.77
N ASN A 26 -19.62 23.40 4.13
CA ASN A 26 -19.95 24.83 4.32
C ASN A 26 -20.60 25.49 3.09
N PHE A 27 -20.45 24.86 1.92
CA PHE A 27 -20.95 25.36 0.65
C PHE A 27 -21.78 24.29 -0.09
N GLU A 28 -22.29 23.29 0.62
CA GLU A 28 -23.15 22.22 0.07
C GLU A 28 -22.50 21.43 -1.09
N GLY A 29 -21.17 21.36 -1.09
CA GLY A 29 -20.41 20.76 -2.18
C GLY A 29 -20.41 21.60 -3.46
N CYS A 30 -20.89 22.84 -3.42
CA CYS A 30 -20.82 23.78 -4.51
C CYS A 30 -19.58 24.67 -4.35
N ILE A 31 -18.84 24.84 -5.43
CA ILE A 31 -17.68 25.70 -5.47
C ILE A 31 -18.14 27.17 -5.40
N PRO A 32 -17.79 27.94 -4.36
CA PRO A 32 -18.18 29.34 -4.24
C PRO A 32 -17.39 30.25 -5.18
N GLU A 33 -17.86 31.48 -5.35
CA GLU A 33 -17.09 32.54 -6.01
C GLU A 33 -15.81 32.85 -5.20
N MET A 34 -14.74 33.22 -5.92
CA MET A 34 -13.42 33.47 -5.33
C MET A 34 -13.12 34.96 -5.38
N LEU A 35 -12.70 35.51 -4.24
CA LEU A 35 -12.21 36.88 -4.14
C LEU A 35 -10.72 36.83 -3.84
N LEU A 36 -9.91 37.18 -4.85
CA LEU A 36 -8.46 37.12 -4.76
C LEU A 36 -7.88 38.38 -4.11
N GLU A 37 -7.22 38.19 -2.99
CA GLU A 37 -6.42 39.19 -2.30
C GLU A 37 -4.92 38.99 -2.61
N ASP A 38 -4.08 39.91 -2.15
CA ASP A 38 -2.64 39.87 -2.43
C ASP A 38 -1.95 38.63 -1.82
N GLY A 39 -2.45 38.14 -0.67
CA GLY A 39 -2.01 36.87 -0.09
C GLY A 39 -2.28 35.67 -1.01
N ASP A 40 -3.36 35.71 -1.79
CA ASP A 40 -3.75 34.63 -2.71
C ASP A 40 -2.91 34.68 -3.97
N LYS A 41 -2.67 35.89 -4.49
CA LYS A 41 -1.77 36.09 -5.63
C LYS A 41 -0.37 35.58 -5.32
N LYS A 42 0.11 35.81 -4.09
CA LYS A 42 1.39 35.27 -3.60
C LYS A 42 1.36 33.74 -3.57
N LEU A 43 0.30 33.13 -3.02
CA LEU A 43 0.13 31.68 -3.03
C LEU A 43 0.18 31.12 -4.47
N ILE A 44 -0.53 31.74 -5.41
CA ILE A 44 -0.55 31.33 -6.82
C ILE A 44 0.87 31.38 -7.40
N ALA A 45 1.61 32.47 -7.17
CA ALA A 45 2.97 32.62 -7.66
C ALA A 45 3.93 31.58 -7.07
N GLU A 46 3.82 31.28 -5.77
CA GLU A 46 4.63 30.25 -5.12
C GLU A 46 4.34 28.86 -5.71
N VAL A 47 3.07 28.54 -5.94
CA VAL A 47 2.70 27.23 -6.51
C VAL A 47 3.07 27.13 -7.99
N ASP A 48 2.90 28.20 -8.76
CA ASP A 48 3.36 28.27 -10.15
C ASP A 48 4.87 28.05 -10.27
N TYR A 49 5.65 28.61 -9.35
CA TYR A 49 7.09 28.37 -9.27
C TYR A 49 7.42 26.89 -9.01
N GLU A 50 6.76 26.27 -8.03
CA GLU A 50 6.95 24.84 -7.73
C GLU A 50 6.53 23.94 -8.91
N LEU A 51 5.43 24.28 -9.60
CA LEU A 51 4.94 23.56 -10.77
C LEU A 51 5.94 23.63 -11.93
N LYS A 52 6.51 24.81 -12.22
CA LYS A 52 7.56 24.97 -13.23
C LYS A 52 8.76 24.08 -12.93
N ASN A 53 9.19 24.01 -11.68
CA ASN A 53 10.29 23.15 -11.27
C ASN A 53 9.93 21.65 -11.38
N TYR A 54 8.69 21.29 -11.04
CA TYR A 54 8.17 19.94 -11.26
C TYR A 54 8.25 19.54 -12.73
N ILE A 55 7.71 20.37 -13.64
CA ILE A 55 7.71 20.12 -15.09
C ILE A 55 9.14 19.97 -15.61
N GLN A 56 10.05 20.90 -15.26
CA GLN A 56 11.46 20.82 -15.65
C GLN A 56 12.15 19.53 -15.17
N CYS A 57 11.78 19.04 -13.98
CA CYS A 57 12.28 17.76 -13.49
C CYS A 57 11.71 16.59 -14.31
N MET A 58 10.41 16.61 -14.63
CA MET A 58 9.75 15.58 -15.43
C MET A 58 10.32 15.49 -16.84
N GLU A 59 10.52 16.62 -17.52
CA GLU A 59 11.15 16.71 -18.85
C GLU A 59 12.55 16.10 -18.88
N LYS A 60 13.28 16.19 -17.76
CA LYS A 60 14.63 15.63 -17.58
C LYS A 60 14.64 14.25 -16.92
N THR A 61 13.46 13.63 -16.75
CA THR A 61 13.28 12.32 -16.11
C THR A 61 13.81 12.26 -14.65
N ARG A 62 13.86 13.40 -13.96
CA ARG A 62 14.27 13.51 -12.55
C ARG A 62 13.11 13.25 -11.60
N LEU A 63 12.54 12.04 -11.66
CA LEU A 63 11.29 11.67 -10.96
C LEU A 63 11.37 11.85 -9.44
N ARG A 64 12.53 11.55 -8.83
CA ARG A 64 12.73 11.68 -7.38
C ARG A 64 12.71 13.14 -6.92
N ASP A 65 13.13 14.08 -7.76
CA ASP A 65 13.11 15.50 -7.42
C ASP A 65 11.75 16.10 -7.76
N ALA A 66 11.16 15.70 -8.88
CA ALA A 66 9.79 16.08 -9.25
C ALA A 66 8.80 15.80 -8.10
N ILE A 67 8.83 14.61 -7.49
CA ILE A 67 7.91 14.29 -6.38
C ILE A 67 8.11 15.20 -5.15
N LYS A 68 9.29 15.81 -4.96
CA LYS A 68 9.51 16.73 -3.84
C LYS A 68 8.80 18.06 -4.08
N TYR A 69 8.90 18.61 -5.30
CA TYR A 69 8.16 19.82 -5.69
C TYR A 69 6.65 19.60 -5.55
N LEU A 70 6.17 18.43 -5.99
CA LEU A 70 4.77 18.01 -5.80
C LEU A 70 4.34 18.04 -4.32
N LEU A 71 5.11 17.39 -3.44
CA LEU A 71 4.80 17.34 -2.02
C LEU A 71 4.92 18.72 -1.37
N ASN A 72 5.77 19.60 -1.90
CA ASN A 72 5.95 20.96 -1.40
C ASN A 72 4.75 21.86 -1.69
N ILE A 73 4.12 21.72 -2.87
CA ILE A 73 2.84 22.41 -3.19
C ILE A 73 1.79 22.10 -2.12
N SER A 74 1.68 20.83 -1.69
CA SER A 74 0.75 20.44 -0.62
C SER A 74 1.12 21.04 0.73
N ARG A 75 2.41 21.25 1.02
CA ARG A 75 2.85 21.91 2.26
C ARG A 75 2.50 23.39 2.25
N ILE A 76 2.79 24.10 1.16
CA ILE A 76 2.43 25.52 0.97
C ILE A 76 0.92 25.69 1.16
N GLY A 77 0.12 24.84 0.50
CA GLY A 77 -1.32 24.91 0.61
C GLY A 77 -1.85 24.56 2.02
N ASN A 78 -1.26 23.56 2.70
CA ASN A 78 -1.58 23.27 4.11
C ASN A 78 -1.27 24.47 5.03
N GLN A 79 -0.13 25.14 4.82
CA GLN A 79 0.24 26.34 5.57
C GLN A 79 -0.73 27.48 5.29
N TYR A 80 -1.09 27.71 4.03
CA TYR A 80 -2.07 28.73 3.67
C TYR A 80 -3.43 28.48 4.33
N ILE A 81 -3.95 27.24 4.32
CA ILE A 81 -5.18 26.88 5.04
C ILE A 81 -5.04 27.18 6.52
N GLN A 82 -3.90 26.82 7.12
CA GLN A 82 -3.69 26.99 8.54
C GLN A 82 -3.62 28.47 8.96
N SER A 83 -2.95 29.31 8.17
CA SER A 83 -2.78 30.74 8.44
C SER A 83 -4.08 31.53 8.25
N ASN A 84 -4.89 31.18 7.24
CA ASN A 84 -6.14 31.89 6.94
C ASN A 84 -7.35 31.39 7.74
N LYS A 85 -7.24 30.26 8.45
CA LYS A 85 -8.26 29.72 9.35
C LYS A 85 -9.70 29.75 8.79
N PRO A 86 -9.97 29.04 7.68
CA PRO A 86 -11.29 28.98 7.02
C PRO A 86 -12.48 28.80 7.94
N TRP A 87 -12.31 27.94 8.95
CA TRP A 87 -13.34 27.49 9.87
C TRP A 87 -13.80 28.57 10.84
N GLU A 88 -13.02 29.64 10.99
CA GLU A 88 -13.38 30.86 11.72
C GLU A 88 -14.12 31.81 10.78
N LEU A 89 -13.54 32.13 9.62
CA LEU A 89 -14.10 33.06 8.64
C LEU A 89 -15.51 32.66 8.16
N VAL A 90 -15.73 31.36 7.96
CA VAL A 90 -17.02 30.82 7.46
C VAL A 90 -18.19 31.04 8.41
N LYS A 91 -17.91 31.30 9.70
CA LYS A 91 -18.91 31.53 10.75
C LYS A 91 -19.14 33.00 11.06
N ALA A 92 -18.39 33.89 10.41
CA ALA A 92 -18.43 35.32 10.65
C ALA A 92 -19.43 35.98 9.69
N SER A 93 -19.05 37.04 8.98
CA SER A 93 -19.94 37.73 8.03
C SER A 93 -20.11 37.00 6.70
N ALA A 94 -21.12 37.39 5.90
CA ALA A 94 -21.31 36.85 4.55
C ALA A 94 -20.10 37.11 3.63
N SER A 95 -19.44 38.26 3.80
CA SER A 95 -18.22 38.60 3.06
C SER A 95 -17.05 37.71 3.48
N GLU A 96 -16.90 37.42 4.78
CA GLU A 96 -15.85 36.52 5.27
C GLU A 96 -16.13 35.05 4.91
N LYS A 97 -17.40 34.65 4.86
CA LYS A 97 -17.79 33.34 4.32
C LYS A 97 -17.42 33.22 2.85
N LEU A 98 -17.60 34.27 2.06
CA LEU A 98 -17.15 34.30 0.66
C LEU A 98 -15.62 34.26 0.56
N ARG A 99 -14.92 34.98 1.44
CA ARG A 99 -13.45 34.91 1.56
C ARG A 99 -12.99 33.50 1.87
N ALA A 100 -13.69 32.81 2.77
CA ALA A 100 -13.45 31.40 3.04
C ALA A 100 -13.75 30.51 1.81
N GLY A 101 -14.54 30.97 0.84
CA GLY A 101 -14.69 30.28 -0.44
C GLY A 101 -13.40 30.19 -1.26
N THR A 102 -12.44 31.08 -1.03
CA THR A 102 -11.17 31.15 -1.78
C THR A 102 -10.27 29.92 -1.55
N PHE A 103 -10.57 29.05 -0.57
CA PHE A 103 -9.92 27.73 -0.46
C PHE A 103 -10.22 26.82 -1.67
N ASN A 104 -11.13 27.18 -2.58
CA ASN A 104 -11.27 26.53 -3.89
C ASN A 104 -10.01 26.66 -4.76
N LEU A 105 -9.31 27.80 -4.72
CA LEU A 105 -8.07 28.01 -5.47
C LEU A 105 -7.10 26.84 -5.25
N ILE A 106 -7.09 26.34 -4.03
CA ILE A 106 -6.26 25.26 -3.53
C ILE A 106 -6.62 23.88 -4.09
N LEU A 107 -7.92 23.61 -4.24
CA LEU A 107 -8.40 22.38 -4.88
C LEU A 107 -8.09 22.38 -6.37
N ASN A 108 -8.21 23.54 -7.01
CA ASN A 108 -7.74 23.72 -8.39
C ASN A 108 -6.24 23.44 -8.53
N LEU A 109 -5.40 23.85 -7.56
CA LEU A 109 -3.96 23.55 -7.58
C LEU A 109 -3.66 22.03 -7.69
N PHE A 110 -4.52 21.17 -7.13
CA PHE A 110 -4.32 19.72 -7.18
C PHE A 110 -4.68 19.10 -8.54
N ILE A 111 -5.68 19.63 -9.25
CA ILE A 111 -6.06 19.08 -10.57
C ILE A 111 -5.02 19.45 -11.65
N ILE A 112 -4.18 20.45 -11.41
CA ILE A 112 -3.05 20.79 -12.27
C ILE A 112 -2.06 19.64 -12.44
N PHE A 113 -2.04 18.65 -11.54
CA PHE A 113 -1.21 17.46 -11.74
C PHE A 113 -1.58 16.64 -13.00
N LEU A 114 -2.68 17.00 -13.68
CA LEU A 114 -3.10 16.44 -14.97
C LEU A 114 -2.82 17.38 -16.17
N VAL A 115 -2.32 18.61 -15.96
CA VAL A 115 -2.27 19.66 -17.00
C VAL A 115 -1.01 20.53 -16.88
N ASP A 116 -0.41 20.91 -18.01
CA ASP A 116 0.87 21.62 -18.05
C ASP A 116 0.82 23.10 -17.59
N ASN A 117 -0.35 23.63 -17.20
CA ASN A 117 -0.54 25.03 -16.82
C ASN A 117 -1.50 25.20 -15.64
N PHE A 118 -1.31 26.28 -14.85
CA PHE A 118 -2.27 26.69 -13.82
C PHE A 118 -3.57 27.17 -14.47
N VAL A 119 -4.63 26.36 -14.39
CA VAL A 119 -5.96 26.68 -14.88
C VAL A 119 -6.98 26.46 -13.77
N CYS A 120 -7.91 27.41 -13.61
CA CYS A 120 -9.08 27.21 -12.76
C CYS A 120 -10.02 26.20 -13.45
N LEU A 121 -9.85 24.92 -13.14
CA LEU A 121 -10.61 23.80 -13.70
C LEU A 121 -12.00 23.65 -13.07
N LEU A 122 -12.16 24.10 -11.83
CA LEU A 122 -13.40 24.08 -11.06
C LEU A 122 -13.93 25.51 -10.93
N PRO A 123 -14.79 25.96 -11.87
CA PRO A 123 -15.39 27.28 -11.81
C PRO A 123 -16.39 27.40 -10.64
N SER A 124 -16.73 28.64 -10.30
CA SER A 124 -17.83 28.91 -9.36
C SER A 124 -19.13 28.24 -9.83
N GLY A 125 -19.89 27.68 -8.91
CA GLY A 125 -21.10 26.92 -9.18
C GLY A 125 -20.87 25.43 -9.47
N HIS A 126 -19.63 24.98 -9.67
CA HIS A 126 -19.34 23.56 -9.89
C HIS A 126 -19.70 22.71 -8.66
N LYS A 127 -20.34 21.56 -8.85
CA LYS A 127 -20.72 20.67 -7.74
C LYS A 127 -19.77 19.49 -7.61
N ILE A 128 -19.07 19.42 -6.49
CA ILE A 128 -18.18 18.30 -6.16
C ILE A 128 -18.97 17.09 -5.66
N GLY A 129 -18.38 15.90 -5.83
CA GLY A 129 -18.87 14.67 -5.21
C GLY A 129 -18.63 14.61 -3.70
N LYS A 130 -19.03 13.50 -3.08
CA LYS A 130 -18.82 13.26 -1.65
C LYS A 130 -17.32 13.06 -1.36
N PRO A 131 -16.70 13.89 -0.50
CA PRO A 131 -15.29 13.72 -0.13
C PRO A 131 -15.05 12.39 0.60
N GLY A 132 -13.85 11.82 0.44
CA GLY A 132 -13.40 10.63 1.13
C GLY A 132 -11.88 10.60 1.30
N PRO A 133 -11.36 9.92 2.33
CA PRO A 133 -9.93 9.92 2.61
C PRO A 133 -9.14 9.21 1.50
N LEU A 134 -8.15 9.91 0.93
CA LEU A 134 -7.29 9.35 -0.12
C LEU A 134 -6.34 8.26 0.36
N PHE A 135 -5.79 8.41 1.56
CA PHE A 135 -4.80 7.49 2.11
C PHE A 135 -5.27 6.93 3.46
N LYS A 136 -4.88 5.69 3.73
CA LYS A 136 -5.04 5.06 5.05
C LYS A 136 -3.69 5.04 5.76
N LYS A 137 -3.70 5.23 7.07
CA LYS A 137 -2.50 5.08 7.89
C LYS A 137 -2.00 3.65 7.80
N ILE A 138 -0.69 3.49 7.59
CA ILE A 138 -0.03 2.20 7.67
C ILE A 138 0.49 2.04 9.09
N GLU A 139 -0.04 1.06 9.80
CA GLU A 139 0.36 0.73 11.17
C GLU A 139 1.69 -0.03 11.20
N GLN A 140 2.42 0.09 12.31
CA GLN A 140 3.77 -0.47 12.42
C GLN A 140 3.72 -2.00 12.47
N GLU A 141 2.64 -2.56 13.01
CA GLU A 141 2.33 -3.98 13.09
C GLU A 141 2.26 -4.59 11.69
N VAL A 142 1.51 -3.97 10.78
CA VAL A 142 1.39 -4.42 9.38
C VAL A 142 2.75 -4.44 8.70
N ILE A 143 3.62 -3.45 8.98
CA ILE A 143 4.98 -3.43 8.42
C ILE A 143 5.82 -4.55 8.98
N ASN A 144 5.72 -4.82 10.28
CA ASN A 144 6.47 -5.88 10.93
C ASN A 144 6.03 -7.25 10.39
N GLU A 145 4.73 -7.46 10.19
CA GLU A 145 4.15 -8.64 9.55
C GLU A 145 4.66 -8.80 8.11
N LEU A 146 4.59 -7.75 7.29
CA LEU A 146 5.06 -7.79 5.91
C LEU A 146 6.58 -8.01 5.81
N LYS A 147 7.36 -7.39 6.71
CA LYS A 147 8.80 -7.67 6.82
C LYS A 147 9.05 -9.12 7.21
N ALA A 148 8.33 -9.66 8.19
CA ALA A 148 8.48 -11.06 8.57
C ALA A 148 8.09 -12.02 7.44
N LYS A 149 7.04 -11.67 6.66
CA LYS A 149 6.55 -12.47 5.55
C LYS A 149 7.47 -12.46 4.33
N TYR A 150 8.10 -11.33 4.02
CA TYR A 150 8.83 -11.14 2.76
C TYR A 150 10.34 -10.89 2.92
N ALA A 151 10.86 -10.74 4.15
CA ALA A 151 12.30 -10.69 4.38
C ALA A 151 12.93 -12.09 4.29
N GLY A 152 14.21 -12.14 3.90
CA GLY A 152 14.97 -13.37 3.72
C GLY A 152 14.93 -13.91 2.28
N ARG A 153 15.55 -15.08 2.05
CA ARG A 153 15.31 -15.84 0.82
C ARG A 153 13.92 -16.46 0.94
N GLN A 154 13.09 -16.32 -0.10
CA GLN A 154 11.91 -17.15 -0.26
C GLN A 154 12.37 -18.59 -0.41
N THR A 155 12.63 -19.26 0.72
CA THR A 155 12.67 -20.72 0.75
C THR A 155 11.30 -21.18 0.29
N PRO A 156 11.22 -22.13 -0.66
CA PRO A 156 9.96 -22.78 -0.94
C PRO A 156 9.38 -23.21 0.40
N GLU A 157 8.10 -22.90 0.53
CA GLU A 157 7.25 -22.89 1.71
C GLU A 157 7.68 -23.86 2.82
N LYS A 158 7.35 -23.51 4.07
CA LYS A 158 7.35 -24.43 5.23
C LYS A 158 6.38 -25.63 5.05
N GLU A 159 6.19 -26.17 3.86
CA GLU A 159 5.72 -27.54 3.66
C GLU A 159 6.66 -28.56 4.33
N SER A 160 7.92 -28.21 4.62
CA SER A 160 8.82 -29.11 5.35
C SER A 160 8.38 -29.41 6.79
N GLY A 161 7.50 -28.59 7.39
CA GLY A 161 6.90 -28.89 8.69
C GLY A 161 5.83 -29.98 8.62
N SER A 162 4.86 -29.81 7.70
CA SER A 162 3.74 -30.74 7.51
C SER A 162 4.16 -32.04 6.81
N ALA A 163 4.99 -31.96 5.76
CA ALA A 163 5.45 -33.16 5.07
C ALA A 163 6.37 -34.03 5.95
N LYS A 164 7.20 -33.41 6.82
CA LYS A 164 8.09 -34.16 7.73
C LYS A 164 7.31 -34.81 8.88
N SER A 165 6.25 -34.17 9.39
CA SER A 165 5.37 -34.80 10.38
C SER A 165 4.62 -35.99 9.76
N LEU A 166 4.07 -35.85 8.56
CA LEU A 166 3.38 -36.93 7.84
C LEU A 166 4.28 -38.13 7.54
N VAL A 167 5.55 -37.90 7.13
CA VAL A 167 6.52 -39.00 6.95
C VAL A 167 6.84 -39.71 8.28
N THR A 168 6.89 -38.97 9.38
CA THR A 168 7.18 -39.53 10.71
C THR A 168 6.03 -40.38 11.21
N GLU A 169 4.80 -39.88 11.07
CA GLU A 169 3.56 -40.57 11.45
C GLU A 169 3.34 -41.85 10.63
N GLN A 170 3.45 -41.75 9.30
CA GLN A 170 3.36 -42.89 8.39
C GLN A 170 4.48 -43.92 8.67
N GLY A 171 5.67 -43.47 9.05
CA GLY A 171 6.77 -44.34 9.47
C GLY A 171 6.48 -45.13 10.75
N SER A 172 5.78 -44.51 11.72
CA SER A 172 5.31 -45.20 12.93
C SER A 172 4.24 -46.23 12.60
N LYS A 173 3.25 -45.89 11.77
CA LYS A 173 2.20 -46.82 11.33
C LYS A 173 2.76 -48.09 10.67
N VAL A 174 3.77 -47.96 9.82
CA VAL A 174 4.45 -49.11 9.19
C VAL A 174 5.22 -49.96 10.24
N ARG A 175 5.81 -49.34 11.26
CA ARG A 175 6.48 -50.07 12.36
C ARG A 175 5.47 -50.83 13.21
N ASP A 176 4.34 -50.22 13.53
CA ASP A 176 3.29 -50.84 14.35
C ASP A 176 2.63 -52.02 13.63
N LEU A 177 2.35 -51.88 12.33
CA LEU A 177 1.84 -52.99 11.50
C LEU A 177 2.82 -54.17 11.42
N LYS A 178 4.14 -53.89 11.42
CA LYS A 178 5.17 -54.94 11.46
C LYS A 178 5.24 -55.61 12.84
N SER A 179 5.13 -54.86 13.92
CA SER A 179 5.10 -55.38 15.30
C SER A 179 3.84 -56.22 15.57
N ASN A 180 2.70 -55.80 15.02
CA ASN A 180 1.40 -56.47 15.16
C ASN A 180 1.22 -57.65 14.19
N LYS A 181 2.25 -58.05 13.42
CA LYS A 181 2.24 -59.17 12.46
C LYS A 181 1.10 -59.07 11.43
N ALA A 182 0.80 -57.87 10.95
CA ALA A 182 -0.17 -57.65 9.88
C ALA A 182 0.26 -58.36 8.58
N SER A 183 -0.69 -58.53 7.65
CA SER A 183 -0.39 -59.24 6.41
C SER A 183 0.65 -58.48 5.57
N LYS A 184 1.49 -59.23 4.84
CA LYS A 184 2.53 -58.64 3.98
C LYS A 184 1.95 -57.63 2.97
N ALA A 185 0.76 -57.90 2.45
CA ALA A 185 0.06 -57.03 1.51
C ALA A 185 -0.34 -55.67 2.14
N GLU A 186 -0.72 -55.65 3.42
CA GLU A 186 -1.07 -54.40 4.13
C GLU A 186 0.18 -53.58 4.45
N ILE A 187 1.27 -54.24 4.84
CA ILE A 187 2.56 -53.58 5.09
C ILE A 187 3.12 -52.96 3.80
N ASP A 188 3.05 -53.69 2.68
CA ASP A 188 3.59 -53.22 1.40
C ASP A 188 2.82 -52.00 0.86
N LYS A 189 1.49 -51.95 1.05
CA LYS A 189 0.66 -50.77 0.71
C LYS A 189 1.10 -49.52 1.48
N GLU A 190 1.25 -49.64 2.80
CA GLU A 190 1.61 -48.49 3.66
C GLU A 190 3.08 -48.07 3.48
N VAL A 191 3.97 -49.01 3.12
CA VAL A 191 5.36 -48.73 2.73
C VAL A 191 5.43 -47.95 1.41
N ALA A 192 4.57 -48.25 0.43
CA ALA A 192 4.51 -47.50 -0.82
C ALA A 192 4.10 -46.04 -0.58
N VAL A 193 3.11 -45.80 0.28
CA VAL A 193 2.69 -44.46 0.72
C VAL A 193 3.84 -43.73 1.42
N LEU A 194 4.59 -44.41 2.29
CA LEU A 194 5.75 -43.83 2.96
C LEU A 194 6.87 -43.41 1.99
N LEU A 195 7.10 -44.20 0.93
CA LEU A 195 8.11 -43.89 -0.09
C LEU A 195 7.70 -42.66 -0.92
N GLU A 196 6.43 -42.56 -1.29
CA GLU A 196 5.90 -41.41 -2.03
C GLU A 196 5.97 -40.12 -1.22
N LEU A 197 5.60 -40.16 0.07
CA LEU A 197 5.74 -39.01 0.97
C LEU A 197 7.20 -38.56 1.12
N LYS A 198 8.16 -39.50 1.15
CA LYS A 198 9.59 -39.18 1.19
C LYS A 198 10.09 -38.53 -0.10
N LYS A 199 9.63 -38.97 -1.28
CA LYS A 199 9.96 -38.35 -2.56
C LYS A 199 9.50 -36.91 -2.62
N ARG A 200 8.25 -36.64 -2.22
CA ARG A 200 7.68 -35.28 -2.15
C ARG A 200 8.49 -34.38 -1.21
N LEU A 201 8.91 -34.91 -0.06
CA LEU A 201 9.76 -34.18 0.89
C LEU A 201 11.14 -33.83 0.28
N MET A 202 11.77 -34.75 -0.46
CA MET A 202 13.05 -34.47 -1.13
C MET A 202 12.91 -33.41 -2.22
N ILE A 203 11.86 -33.49 -3.04
CA ILE A 203 11.55 -32.48 -4.07
C ILE A 203 11.36 -31.10 -3.41
N ALA A 204 10.60 -31.03 -2.31
CA ALA A 204 10.38 -29.78 -1.57
C ALA A 204 11.67 -29.20 -0.95
N LYS A 205 12.69 -30.03 -0.69
CA LYS A 205 14.02 -29.60 -0.21
C LYS A 205 15.00 -29.26 -1.34
N GLY A 206 14.64 -29.47 -2.60
CA GLY A 206 15.54 -29.32 -3.74
C GLY A 206 16.57 -30.46 -3.88
N GLU A 207 16.31 -31.63 -3.30
CA GLU A 207 17.15 -32.84 -3.40
C GLU A 207 16.62 -33.79 -4.51
N ASN A 208 17.50 -34.54 -5.18
CA ASN A 208 17.11 -35.44 -6.27
C ASN A 208 16.34 -36.70 -5.75
N PRO A 209 15.08 -36.93 -6.18
CA PRO A 209 14.23 -38.02 -5.68
C PRO A 209 14.63 -39.44 -6.13
N ASP A 210 15.54 -39.59 -7.11
CA ASP A 210 15.92 -40.91 -7.65
C ASP A 210 16.86 -41.72 -6.74
N GLN A 211 17.32 -41.14 -5.62
CA GLN A 211 18.18 -41.84 -4.66
C GLN A 211 17.43 -42.75 -3.67
N ILE A 212 16.08 -42.73 -3.67
CA ILE A 212 15.27 -43.59 -2.81
C ILE A 212 15.01 -44.94 -3.50
N GLN A 213 16.06 -45.73 -3.78
CA GLN A 213 15.90 -47.14 -4.13
C GLN A 213 16.13 -48.03 -2.91
N GLY A 214 15.11 -48.83 -2.58
CA GLY A 214 15.13 -49.71 -1.42
C GLY A 214 16.25 -50.74 -1.50
N LYS A 215 17.05 -50.86 -0.44
CA LYS A 215 17.91 -52.03 -0.21
C LYS A 215 17.01 -53.27 -0.04
N SER A 216 16.69 -53.94 -1.14
CA SER A 216 16.21 -55.32 -1.12
C SER A 216 17.34 -56.19 -0.57
N LYS A 217 17.22 -56.62 0.70
CA LYS A 217 18.08 -57.67 1.25
C LYS A 217 17.70 -58.99 0.58
N ASN A 218 18.39 -59.32 -0.51
CA ASN A 218 18.54 -60.70 -0.97
C ASN A 218 19.25 -61.50 0.12
N LYS A 219 18.51 -62.22 0.96
CA LYS A 219 19.05 -63.33 1.76
C LYS A 219 18.80 -64.61 0.96
N LYS A 220 19.73 -64.91 0.05
CA LYS A 220 19.81 -66.21 -0.62
C LYS A 220 20.11 -67.27 0.45
N LYS A 221 19.18 -68.22 0.61
CA LYS A 221 19.45 -69.54 1.20
C LYS A 221 20.51 -70.22 0.34
N ARG A 222 21.64 -70.60 0.94
CA ARG A 222 22.39 -71.81 0.68
C ARG A 222 23.28 -72.07 1.87
#